data_AF-A0A436FI29-F1
#
_entry.id   AF-A0A436FI29-F1
#
_cell.length_a   1.000
_cell.length_b   1.000
_cell.length_c   1.000
_cell.angle_alpha   90.00
_cell.angle_beta   90.00
_cell.angle_gamma   90.00
#
_symmetry.space_group_name_H-M   'P 1'
#
loop_
_entity.id
_entity.type
_entity.pdbx_description
1 polymer ?
#
loop_
_entity_poly.entity_id
_entity_poly.type
_entity_poly.pdbx_seq_one_letter_code
_entity_poly.pdbx_strand_id
1 'polypeptide(L)'
;VTYNEPPHRFEAGTPPIVQAIGLGAALDYMETIGRERIAAHEEDLKNYAHERLRSINSLRIFGDAPGKGAIISFELQGIHAHDVSMVIDRQGVAVRAGTHCAQPLLKRFGVTSTCRASFGMYNTRAEVDALAEALEKARKFFG
;
A
#
# COMPACT_ATOMS: atom_id res chain seq x y z
N VAL A 1 41.38 17.51 12.60
CA VAL A 1 40.00 17.32 13.11
C VAL A 1 39.82 15.84 13.36
N THR A 2 39.38 15.47 14.56
CA THR A 2 39.12 14.07 14.92
C THR A 2 37.61 13.91 15.07
N TYR A 3 37.03 12.94 14.36
CA TYR A 3 35.60 12.60 14.45
C TYR A 3 35.42 11.36 15.32
N ASN A 4 34.22 11.18 15.88
CA ASN A 4 33.85 9.93 16.56
C ASN A 4 33.83 8.74 15.59
N GLU A 5 33.78 7.52 16.12
CA GLU A 5 33.54 6.31 15.35
C GLU A 5 32.04 6.09 15.06
N PRO A 6 31.68 5.38 13.97
CA PRO A 6 30.32 4.94 13.73
C PRO A 6 29.77 4.06 14.88
N PRO A 7 28.46 4.11 15.18
CA PRO A 7 27.43 4.87 14.47
C PRO A 7 27.42 6.37 14.81
N HIS A 8 27.99 6.80 15.94
CA HIS A 8 27.91 8.18 16.45
C HIS A 8 28.56 9.23 15.56
N ARG A 9 29.47 8.84 14.66
CA ARG A 9 29.96 9.70 13.57
C ARG A 9 28.81 10.31 12.74
N PHE A 10 27.69 9.58 12.60
CA PHE A 10 26.56 9.93 11.74
C PHE A 10 25.32 10.39 12.50
N GLU A 11 25.38 10.49 13.83
CA GLU A 11 24.24 10.81 14.71
C GLU A 11 24.51 12.11 15.46
N ALA A 12 24.70 13.20 14.71
CA ALA A 12 25.03 14.49 15.30
C ALA A 12 23.86 15.09 16.11
N GLY A 13 24.17 15.65 17.27
CA GLY A 13 23.20 16.32 18.13
C GLY A 13 22.28 15.36 18.89
N THR A 14 21.18 15.88 19.43
CA THR A 14 20.20 15.08 20.16
C THR A 14 19.44 14.19 19.18
N PRO A 15 19.48 12.85 19.31
CA PRO A 15 18.78 11.96 18.41
C PRO A 15 17.27 11.96 18.69
N PRO A 16 16.45 11.33 17.83
CA PRO A 16 15.02 11.13 18.08
C PRO A 16 14.81 10.04 19.15
N ILE A 17 15.10 10.38 20.42
CA ILE A 17 15.20 9.45 21.55
C ILE A 17 13.92 8.61 21.72
N VAL A 18 12.77 9.26 21.86
CA VAL A 18 11.49 8.57 22.13
C VAL A 18 11.01 7.78 20.91
N GLN A 19 11.32 8.25 19.70
CA GLN A 19 10.96 7.57 18.46
C GLN A 19 11.78 6.29 18.30
N ALA A 20 13.06 6.29 18.66
CA ALA A 20 13.89 5.09 18.65
C ALA A 20 13.40 4.04 19.67
N ILE A 21 12.99 4.47 20.87
CA ILE A 21 12.37 3.59 21.87
C ILE A 21 11.06 2.99 21.32
N GLY A 22 10.19 3.82 20.74
CA GLY A 22 8.94 3.36 20.14
C GLY A 22 9.14 2.42 18.96
N LEU A 23 10.18 2.65 18.15
CA LEU A 23 10.57 1.74 17.07
C LEU A 23 10.97 0.37 17.61
N GLY A 24 11.71 0.30 18.71
CA GLY A 24 12.03 -0.96 19.39
C GLY A 24 10.77 -1.75 19.75
N ALA A 25 9.82 -1.11 20.44
CA ALA A 25 8.55 -1.74 20.81
C ALA A 25 7.71 -2.20 19.59
N ALA A 26 7.75 -1.46 18.47
CA ALA A 26 7.07 -1.85 17.24
C ALA A 26 7.70 -3.10 16.59
N LEU A 27 9.04 -3.22 16.64
CA LEU A 27 9.75 -4.41 16.17
C LEU A 27 9.43 -5.62 17.05
N ASP A 28 9.45 -5.45 18.37
CA ASP A 28 9.09 -6.51 19.33
C ASP A 28 7.66 -7.02 19.09
N TYR A 29 6.72 -6.13 18.76
CA TYR A 29 5.35 -6.50 18.40
C TYR A 29 5.30 -7.38 17.13
N MET A 30 6.04 -6.99 16.08
CA MET A 30 6.15 -7.78 14.85
C MET A 30 6.80 -9.14 15.09
N GLU A 31 7.82 -9.21 15.95
CA GLU A 31 8.49 -10.46 16.32
C GLU A 31 7.58 -11.38 17.14
N THR A 32 6.79 -10.82 18.05
CA THR A 32 5.78 -11.54 18.83
C THR A 32 4.72 -12.17 17.93
N ILE A 33 4.24 -11.43 16.92
CA ILE A 33 3.33 -11.98 15.91
C ILE A 33 4.05 -12.96 14.99
N GLY A 34 5.35 -12.81 14.74
CA GLY A 34 6.16 -13.70 13.91
C GLY A 34 6.12 -13.31 12.43
N ARG A 35 7.30 -12.97 11.89
CA ARG A 35 7.46 -12.46 10.52
C ARG A 35 6.97 -13.42 9.43
N GLU A 36 7.13 -14.73 9.63
CA GLU A 36 6.63 -15.75 8.70
C GLU A 36 5.10 -15.81 8.68
N ARG A 37 4.45 -15.67 9.84
CA ARG A 37 2.98 -15.62 9.93
C ARG A 37 2.44 -14.36 9.28
N ILE A 38 3.09 -13.22 9.49
CA ILE A 38 2.75 -11.95 8.81
C ILE A 38 2.86 -12.11 7.30
N ALA A 39 3.98 -12.66 6.81
CA ALA A 39 4.21 -12.85 5.37
C ALA A 39 3.16 -13.78 4.74
N ALA A 40 2.80 -14.88 5.40
CA ALA A 40 1.76 -15.79 4.93
C ALA A 40 0.37 -15.12 4.90
N HIS A 41 0.04 -14.32 5.93
CA HIS A 41 -1.21 -13.56 5.98
C HIS A 41 -1.30 -12.50 4.88
N GLU A 42 -0.24 -11.73 4.67
CA GLU A 42 -0.20 -10.73 3.61
C GLU A 42 -0.21 -11.36 2.22
N GLU A 43 0.40 -12.54 2.05
CA GLU A 43 0.27 -13.33 0.83
C GLU A 43 -1.17 -13.77 0.55
N ASP A 44 -1.88 -14.23 1.58
CA ASP A 44 -3.31 -14.58 1.48
C ASP A 44 -4.15 -13.38 1.03
N LEU A 45 -3.97 -12.23 1.70
CA LEU A 45 -4.67 -10.98 1.36
C LEU A 45 -4.36 -10.53 -0.07
N LYS A 46 -3.09 -10.58 -0.47
CA LYS A 46 -2.64 -10.24 -1.83
C LYS A 46 -3.35 -11.12 -2.87
N ASN A 47 -3.35 -12.44 -2.66
CA ASN A 47 -3.95 -13.39 -3.59
C ASN A 47 -5.46 -13.15 -3.70
N TYR A 48 -6.13 -13.00 -2.56
CA TYR A 48 -7.56 -12.73 -2.51
C TYR A 48 -7.91 -11.39 -3.17
N ALA A 49 -7.15 -10.34 -2.91
CA ALA A 49 -7.38 -9.04 -3.53
C ALA A 49 -7.11 -9.05 -5.04
N HIS A 50 -6.11 -9.79 -5.54
CA HIS A 50 -5.93 -9.99 -6.97
C HIS A 50 -7.13 -10.70 -7.60
N GLU A 51 -7.69 -11.73 -6.95
CA GLU A 51 -8.89 -12.43 -7.41
C GLU A 51 -10.10 -11.48 -7.49
N ARG A 52 -10.40 -10.78 -6.38
CA ARG A 52 -11.56 -9.88 -6.28
C ARG A 52 -11.46 -8.71 -7.25
N LEU A 53 -10.31 -8.05 -7.32
CA LEU A 53 -10.14 -6.86 -8.15
C LEU A 53 -10.08 -7.18 -9.65
N ARG A 54 -9.60 -8.36 -10.04
CA ARG A 54 -9.62 -8.80 -11.45
C ARG A 54 -11.02 -9.08 -11.99
N SER A 55 -12.00 -9.33 -11.13
CA SER A 55 -13.40 -9.47 -11.56
C SER A 55 -14.03 -8.14 -12.01
N ILE A 56 -13.39 -7.00 -11.72
CA ILE A 56 -13.86 -5.67 -12.14
C ILE A 56 -13.31 -5.41 -13.55
N ASN A 57 -14.16 -5.56 -14.57
CA ASN A 57 -13.73 -5.55 -15.99
C ASN A 57 -12.93 -4.31 -16.43
N SER A 58 -13.22 -3.13 -15.87
CA SER A 58 -12.53 -1.88 -16.22
C SER A 58 -11.26 -1.64 -15.39
N LEU A 59 -10.89 -2.56 -14.48
CA LEU A 59 -9.77 -2.40 -13.57
C LEU A 59 -8.51 -3.03 -14.16
N ARG A 60 -7.43 -2.26 -14.20
CA ARG A 60 -6.09 -2.74 -14.55
C ARG A 60 -5.17 -2.65 -13.35
N ILE A 61 -4.57 -3.79 -13.00
CA ILE A 61 -3.53 -3.87 -11.95
C ILE A 61 -2.14 -3.64 -12.57
N PHE A 62 -1.30 -2.85 -11.89
CA PHE A 62 0.10 -2.64 -12.23
C PHE A 62 1.00 -3.52 -11.37
N GLY A 63 1.67 -4.48 -12.02
CA GLY A 63 2.64 -5.39 -11.39
C GLY A 63 2.02 -6.70 -10.89
N ASP A 64 2.49 -7.80 -11.45
CA ASP A 64 2.01 -9.16 -11.18
C ASP A 64 3.18 -10.15 -10.95
N ALA A 65 4.29 -9.65 -10.41
CA ALA A 65 5.47 -10.46 -10.16
C ALA A 65 5.16 -11.57 -9.12
N PRO A 66 5.64 -12.81 -9.34
CA PRO A 66 5.54 -13.86 -8.33
C PRO A 66 6.30 -13.43 -7.07
N GLY A 67 5.76 -13.73 -5.90
CA GLY A 67 6.35 -13.33 -4.62
C GLY A 67 6.31 -11.82 -4.32
N LYS A 68 5.54 -11.01 -5.07
CA LYS A 68 5.31 -9.60 -4.71
C LYS A 68 4.63 -9.48 -3.34
N GLY A 69 4.87 -8.36 -2.64
CA GLY A 69 4.15 -8.02 -1.41
C GLY A 69 2.69 -7.61 -1.67
N ALA A 70 1.92 -7.42 -0.60
CA ALA A 70 0.49 -7.07 -0.61
C ALA A 70 0.23 -5.59 -0.96
N ILE A 71 0.83 -5.12 -2.05
CA ILE A 71 0.67 -3.78 -2.59
C ILE A 71 0.07 -3.88 -3.99
N ILE A 72 -1.09 -3.27 -4.17
CA ILE A 72 -1.87 -3.32 -5.40
C ILE A 72 -2.06 -1.90 -5.91
N SER A 73 -1.26 -1.54 -6.91
CA SER A 73 -1.48 -0.34 -7.72
C SER A 73 -2.45 -0.66 -8.85
N PHE A 74 -3.43 0.19 -9.10
CA PHE A 74 -4.45 -0.03 -10.12
C PHE A 74 -4.99 1.27 -10.71
N GLU A 75 -5.64 1.16 -11.86
CA GLU A 75 -6.47 2.20 -12.46
C GLU A 75 -7.84 1.63 -12.83
N LEU A 76 -8.86 2.48 -12.83
CA LEU A 76 -10.15 2.20 -13.46
C LEU A 76 -10.19 2.93 -14.79
N GLN A 77 -10.40 2.20 -15.88
CA GLN A 77 -10.41 2.76 -17.23
C GLN A 77 -11.41 3.91 -17.35
N GLY A 78 -10.94 5.06 -17.82
CA GLY A 78 -11.77 6.26 -18.03
C GLY A 78 -12.02 7.10 -16.77
N ILE A 79 -11.48 6.73 -15.61
CA ILE A 79 -11.69 7.45 -14.35
C ILE A 79 -10.35 7.88 -13.77
N HIS A 80 -10.20 9.17 -13.43
CA HIS A 80 -8.95 9.67 -12.86
C HIS A 80 -8.72 9.09 -11.46
N ALA A 81 -7.48 8.71 -11.13
CA ALA A 81 -7.18 8.05 -9.85
C ALA A 81 -7.58 8.89 -8.62
N HIS A 82 -7.48 10.23 -8.70
CA HIS A 82 -7.92 11.11 -7.61
C HIS A 82 -9.43 11.07 -7.40
N ASP A 83 -10.22 10.94 -8.47
CA ASP A 83 -11.68 10.85 -8.38
C ASP A 83 -12.10 9.53 -7.72
N VAL A 84 -11.47 8.42 -8.13
CA VAL A 84 -11.66 7.11 -7.48
C VAL A 84 -11.34 7.19 -5.99
N SER A 85 -10.17 7.73 -5.64
CA SER A 85 -9.73 7.86 -4.25
C SER A 85 -10.68 8.70 -3.41
N MET A 86 -11.17 9.81 -3.95
CA MET A 86 -12.11 10.71 -3.25
C MET A 86 -13.48 10.05 -3.05
N VAL A 87 -13.97 9.30 -4.04
CA VAL A 87 -15.29 8.67 -3.96
C VAL A 87 -15.30 7.51 -2.97
N ILE A 88 -14.26 6.68 -2.94
CA ILE A 88 -14.22 5.54 -2.02
C ILE A 88 -13.86 5.93 -0.58
N ASP A 89 -13.19 7.07 -0.39
CA ASP A 89 -12.98 7.67 0.94
C ASP A 89 -14.31 7.98 1.64
N ARG A 90 -15.33 8.45 0.90
CA ARG A 90 -16.69 8.64 1.43
C ARG A 90 -17.38 7.35 1.87
N GLN A 91 -16.85 6.20 1.48
CA GLN A 91 -17.30 4.87 1.91
C GLN A 91 -16.44 4.29 3.03
N GLY A 92 -15.50 5.08 3.57
CA GLY A 92 -14.58 4.67 4.63
C GLY A 92 -13.35 3.91 4.14
N VAL A 93 -13.11 3.84 2.83
CA VAL A 93 -11.98 3.10 2.26
C VAL A 93 -10.82 4.05 1.95
N ALA A 94 -9.76 3.97 2.76
CA ALA A 94 -8.56 4.78 2.56
C ALA A 94 -7.59 4.11 1.57
N VAL A 95 -7.42 4.75 0.40
CA VAL A 95 -6.35 4.45 -0.56
C VAL A 95 -5.54 5.70 -0.84
N ARG A 96 -4.42 5.56 -1.57
CA ARG A 96 -3.67 6.72 -2.07
C ARG A 96 -3.74 6.78 -3.59
N ALA A 97 -4.01 7.95 -4.14
CA ALA A 97 -3.83 8.24 -5.56
C ALA A 97 -2.63 9.18 -5.77
N GLY A 98 -1.95 9.04 -6.91
CA GLY A 98 -0.88 9.94 -7.32
C GLY A 98 0.34 9.22 -7.87
N THR A 99 1.49 9.88 -7.74
CA THR A 99 2.76 9.41 -8.29
C THR A 99 3.47 8.36 -7.44
N HIS A 100 3.06 8.20 -6.18
CA HIS A 100 3.68 7.32 -5.18
C HIS A 100 5.19 7.54 -5.02
N CYS A 101 5.66 8.77 -5.27
CA CYS A 101 7.08 9.13 -5.33
C CYS A 101 7.88 8.32 -6.38
N ALA A 102 7.22 7.82 -7.43
CA ALA A 102 7.80 6.92 -8.43
C ALA A 102 7.45 7.34 -9.89
N GLN A 103 7.55 8.65 -10.20
CA GLN A 103 7.17 9.20 -11.51
C GLN A 103 7.80 8.48 -12.72
N PRO A 104 9.10 8.12 -12.73
CA PRO A 104 9.69 7.43 -13.88
C PRO A 104 9.06 6.05 -14.14
N LEU A 105 8.66 5.35 -13.08
CA LEU A 105 7.99 4.06 -13.17
C LEU A 105 6.60 4.21 -13.81
N LEU A 106 5.82 5.21 -13.38
CA LEU A 106 4.51 5.49 -13.96
C LEU A 106 4.63 5.89 -15.44
N LYS A 107 5.62 6.73 -15.78
CA LYS A 107 5.93 7.09 -17.18
C LYS A 107 6.21 5.85 -18.03
N ARG A 108 6.98 4.89 -17.51
CA ARG A 108 7.24 3.60 -18.20
C ARG A 108 5.95 2.79 -18.41
N PHE A 109 5.01 2.84 -17.48
CA PHE A 109 3.70 2.18 -17.59
C PHE A 109 2.67 2.96 -18.41
N GLY A 110 3.01 4.16 -18.89
CA GLY A 110 2.15 5.00 -19.73
C GLY A 110 1.09 5.78 -18.97
N VAL A 111 1.25 5.98 -17.67
CA VAL A 111 0.28 6.66 -16.80
C VAL A 111 0.94 7.77 -15.99
N THR A 112 0.16 8.75 -15.53
CA THR A 112 0.65 9.85 -14.68
C THR A 112 0.25 9.67 -13.21
N SER A 113 -0.77 8.87 -12.94
CA SER A 113 -1.31 8.60 -11.61
C SER A 113 -1.96 7.22 -11.56
N THR A 114 -1.92 6.58 -10.40
CA THR A 114 -2.64 5.33 -10.11
C THR A 114 -3.21 5.39 -8.70
N CYS A 115 -4.26 4.61 -8.43
CA CYS A 115 -4.64 4.29 -7.05
C CYS A 115 -3.71 3.19 -6.51
N ARG A 116 -3.48 3.17 -5.20
CA ARG A 116 -2.72 2.12 -4.51
C ARG A 116 -3.40 1.75 -3.21
N ALA A 117 -3.81 0.48 -3.12
CA ALA A 117 -4.18 -0.16 -1.87
C ALA A 117 -2.97 -0.98 -1.38
N SER A 118 -2.56 -0.76 -0.13
CA SER A 118 -1.41 -1.42 0.49
C SER A 118 -1.85 -2.02 1.82
N PHE A 119 -1.84 -3.34 1.91
CA PHE A 119 -2.27 -4.08 3.08
C PHE A 119 -1.11 -4.26 4.05
N GLY A 120 -1.41 -4.28 5.35
CA GLY A 120 -0.50 -4.70 6.41
C GLY A 120 -1.08 -5.86 7.20
N MET A 121 -0.29 -6.35 8.17
CA MET A 121 -0.63 -7.50 9.03
C MET A 121 -1.97 -7.43 9.78
N TYR A 122 -2.56 -6.25 9.91
CA TYR A 122 -3.83 -6.04 10.62
C TYR A 122 -5.05 -6.05 9.69
N ASN A 123 -4.84 -6.03 8.37
CA ASN A 123 -5.96 -5.99 7.43
C ASN A 123 -6.65 -7.36 7.31
N THR A 124 -7.86 -7.33 6.78
CA THR A 124 -8.71 -8.54 6.66
C THR A 124 -9.25 -8.72 5.24
N ARG A 125 -9.69 -9.95 4.92
CA ARG A 125 -10.40 -10.23 3.67
C ARG A 125 -11.70 -9.42 3.54
N ALA A 126 -12.37 -9.12 4.65
CA ALA A 126 -13.57 -8.28 4.63
C ALA A 126 -13.27 -6.85 4.16
N GLU A 127 -12.08 -6.31 4.48
CA GLU A 127 -11.65 -5.00 3.96
C GLU A 127 -11.27 -5.07 2.48
N VAL A 128 -10.76 -6.21 1.99
CA VAL A 128 -10.59 -6.46 0.56
C VAL A 128 -11.94 -6.43 -0.16
N ASP A 129 -12.97 -7.05 0.41
CA ASP A 129 -14.33 -6.99 -0.14
C ASP A 129 -14.90 -5.57 -0.11
N ALA A 130 -14.73 -4.85 1.00
CA ALA A 130 -15.15 -3.46 1.11
C ALA A 130 -14.48 -2.57 0.04
N LEU A 131 -13.20 -2.78 -0.24
CA LEU A 131 -12.49 -2.12 -1.33
C LEU A 131 -13.10 -2.47 -2.70
N ALA A 132 -13.31 -3.76 -2.99
CA ALA A 132 -13.87 -4.20 -4.26
C ALA A 132 -15.29 -3.64 -4.50
N GLU A 133 -16.14 -3.67 -3.48
CA GLU A 133 -17.48 -3.09 -3.53
C GLU A 133 -17.46 -1.57 -3.73
N ALA A 134 -16.57 -0.86 -3.04
CA ALA A 134 -16.43 0.58 -3.17
C ALA A 134 -15.96 0.97 -4.59
N LEU A 135 -15.06 0.19 -5.18
CA LEU A 135 -14.58 0.38 -6.55
C LEU A 135 -15.66 0.11 -7.61
N GLU A 136 -16.47 -0.93 -7.44
CA GLU A 136 -17.62 -1.16 -8.32
C GLU A 136 -18.66 -0.03 -8.24
N LYS A 137 -18.91 0.49 -7.04
CA LYS A 137 -19.78 1.67 -6.86
C LYS A 137 -19.18 2.91 -7.51
N ALA A 138 -17.87 3.14 -7.36
CA ALA A 138 -17.18 4.26 -8.00
C ALA A 138 -17.25 4.13 -9.54
N ARG A 139 -17.05 2.92 -10.08
CA ARG A 139 -17.19 2.65 -11.51
C ARG A 139 -18.59 3.01 -12.04
N LYS A 140 -19.64 2.63 -11.32
CA LYS A 140 -21.04 2.96 -11.67
C LYS A 140 -21.38 4.44 -11.50
N PHE A 141 -20.66 5.17 -10.64
CA PHE A 141 -20.89 6.59 -10.42
C PHE A 141 -20.34 7.46 -11.56
N PHE A 142 -19.24 7.05 -12.19
CA PHE A 142 -18.59 7.79 -13.28
C PHE A 142 -18.89 7.23 -14.68
N GLY A 143 -19.56 6.08 -14.78
CA GLY A 143 -19.86 5.36 -16.03
C GLY A 143 -21.34 5.36 -16.37
#